data_AF-A0A0F9F9X6-F1
#
_entry.id   AF-A0A0F9F9X6-F1
#
_cell.length_a   1.000
_cell.length_b   1.000
_cell.length_c   1.000
_cell.angle_alpha   90.00
_cell.angle_beta   90.00
_cell.angle_gamma   90.00
#
_symmetry.space_group_name_H-M   'P 1'
#
loop_
_entity.id
_entity.type
_entity.pdbx_description
1 polymer ?
#
loop_
_entity_poly.entity_id
_entity_poly.type
_entity_poly.pdbx_seq_one_letter_code
_entity_poly.pdbx_strand_id
1 'polypeptide(L)'
;IPRTGNGDGGGLLGFAGLELARRAESGQTLYPDAFPRKSQWHMQIAAPVRNPVSKAVIGSLLMVFDASALKPLLSVVNKRLGGELALVQTVGGASRTFVSNGGSAATSVAETRSLTNPDWVVSYKPNVVPEPPVSILKVALLVGVPALVASIWVWWLLIGAQRGLRHEVANLIQWAHKVFGGERQKLPSFQWDMVAAASEVLYRLSQVVDKRVTKSADNARPKPSKGAKPVESVDGEPLFQDKELPDIDMLDGDEDVLGFGNGNNDSPFFTGGEMPEVEEDDSAAEMSPDIFRAYDIRGIVGETLSASIVERIGVAIGSEAISRGLASLCIGYDGRHSSPALADALARGVMAAGCNVIHVGAVPTPVLYFATHHLENGSGVMVTGSHNPANYNGLKIMLGGEALSGDGIQALYRRVQIGDLAAGRGTQSSEDVRRAYLDRIVGDIAVAAPLKVVVDAGNGIAGELGPMLIEELGCEVIPLYCDVDGDFPNHHPDPGKPANLVDLIERVKAEGADLGVAFDGDGDRLGLVTNTGKIIWPDRLLMLFARDVVSRNPGADILYDVK
;
A
#
# COMPACT_ATOMS: atom_id res chain seq x y z
N ILE A 1 7.55 -12.28 16.33
CA ILE A 1 7.71 -13.02 17.61
C ILE A 1 9.16 -13.54 17.67
N PRO A 2 9.90 -13.41 18.79
CA PRO A 2 11.31 -13.82 18.84
C PRO A 2 11.45 -15.35 18.79
N ARG A 3 12.03 -15.87 17.70
CA ARG A 3 12.27 -17.31 17.51
C ARG A 3 13.49 -17.76 18.31
N THR A 4 13.36 -18.88 19.01
CA THR A 4 14.50 -19.59 19.61
C THR A 4 15.29 -20.29 18.51
N GLY A 5 16.60 -20.07 18.43
CA GLY A 5 17.46 -20.86 17.55
C GLY A 5 17.49 -22.32 18.00
N ASN A 6 17.15 -23.24 17.08
CA ASN A 6 17.37 -24.67 17.29
C ASN A 6 18.85 -25.00 17.12
N GLY A 7 19.36 -25.83 18.03
CA GLY A 7 20.77 -26.18 18.11
C GLY A 7 21.17 -26.35 19.57
N ASP A 8 21.33 -27.61 20.01
CA ASP A 8 21.64 -27.95 21.40
C ASP A 8 23.10 -27.68 21.83
N GLY A 9 23.81 -26.83 21.07
CA GLY A 9 25.03 -26.17 21.52
C GLY A 9 24.67 -24.93 22.35
N GLY A 10 24.85 -25.02 23.68
CA GLY A 10 24.40 -24.03 24.68
C GLY A 10 25.09 -22.64 24.68
N GLY A 11 25.49 -22.09 23.54
CA GLY A 11 26.09 -20.76 23.44
C GLY A 11 25.08 -19.63 23.64
N LEU A 12 25.40 -18.67 24.51
CA LEU A 12 24.64 -17.41 24.68
C LEU A 12 24.80 -16.43 23.51
N LEU A 13 25.78 -16.67 22.63
CA LEU A 13 26.11 -15.84 21.46
C LEU A 13 24.99 -15.86 20.40
N GLY A 14 24.77 -14.72 19.75
CA GLY A 14 23.86 -14.57 18.60
C GLY A 14 24.28 -13.38 17.73
N PHE A 15 23.64 -13.19 16.58
CA PHE A 15 24.05 -12.19 15.57
C PHE A 15 24.18 -10.76 16.11
N ALA A 16 23.28 -10.32 17.00
CA ALA A 16 23.38 -9.00 17.63
C ALA A 16 24.63 -8.86 18.53
N GLY A 17 25.02 -9.91 19.25
CA GLY A 17 26.23 -9.94 20.06
C GLY A 17 27.51 -9.97 19.22
N LEU A 18 27.48 -10.66 18.07
CA LEU A 18 28.56 -10.61 17.07
C LEU A 18 28.72 -9.22 16.45
N GLU A 19 27.61 -8.53 16.16
CA GLU A 19 27.65 -7.15 15.66
C GLU A 19 28.19 -6.18 16.73
N LEU A 20 27.79 -6.31 18.01
CA LEU A 20 28.38 -5.52 19.10
C LEU A 20 29.88 -5.77 19.27
N ALA A 21 30.33 -7.02 19.17
CA ALA A 21 31.75 -7.38 19.18
C ALA A 21 32.51 -6.68 18.03
N ARG A 22 31.99 -6.75 16.81
CA ARG A 22 32.54 -6.08 15.61
C ARG A 22 32.55 -4.54 15.74
N ARG A 23 31.54 -3.95 16.37
CA ARG A 23 31.49 -2.49 16.68
C ARG A 23 32.53 -2.07 17.71
N ALA A 24 32.85 -2.95 18.66
CA ALA A 24 33.91 -2.69 19.62
C ALA A 24 35.29 -2.68 18.94
N GLU A 25 35.52 -3.63 18.02
CA GLU A 25 36.74 -3.70 17.22
C GLU A 25 36.91 -2.50 16.28
N SER A 26 35.84 -2.03 15.64
CA SER A 26 35.86 -0.81 14.81
C SER A 26 35.93 0.50 15.60
N GLY A 27 35.81 0.46 16.94
CA GLY A 27 35.91 1.63 17.81
C GLY A 27 34.70 2.57 17.75
N GLN A 28 33.54 2.09 17.31
CA GLN A 28 32.29 2.84 17.28
C GLN A 28 31.72 3.06 18.70
N THR A 29 30.70 3.93 18.83
CA THR A 29 29.97 4.13 20.08
C THR A 29 29.27 2.84 20.51
N LEU A 30 29.65 2.34 21.68
CA LEU A 30 29.11 1.12 22.27
C LEU A 30 28.02 1.46 23.27
N TYR A 31 26.83 0.94 23.03
CA TYR A 31 25.73 0.96 23.98
C TYR A 31 25.28 -0.47 24.29
N PRO A 32 24.72 -0.72 25.49
CA PRO A 32 24.07 -2.00 25.77
C PRO A 32 22.86 -2.25 24.88
N ASP A 33 22.60 -3.53 24.62
CA ASP A 33 21.47 -4.05 23.86
C ASP A 33 20.84 -5.23 24.63
N ALA A 34 19.59 -5.59 24.34
CA ALA A 34 18.91 -6.70 24.99
C ALA A 34 18.06 -7.56 24.06
N PHE A 35 18.03 -8.86 24.35
CA PHE A 35 17.30 -9.85 23.57
C PHE A 35 16.56 -10.86 24.46
N PRO A 36 15.36 -11.30 24.06
CA PRO A 36 14.62 -12.35 24.76
C PRO A 36 15.01 -13.75 24.23
N ARG A 37 15.25 -14.71 25.12
CA ARG A 37 15.54 -16.11 24.79
C ARG A 37 14.93 -17.05 25.83
N LYS A 38 14.24 -18.11 25.40
CA LYS A 38 13.52 -19.07 26.29
C LYS A 38 12.68 -18.36 27.37
N SER A 39 11.93 -17.33 26.97
CA SER A 39 11.09 -16.47 27.84
C SER A 39 11.83 -15.68 28.93
N GLN A 40 13.17 -15.58 28.87
CA GLN A 40 13.99 -14.74 29.74
C GLN A 40 14.70 -13.64 28.94
N TRP A 41 14.70 -12.42 29.46
CA TRP A 41 15.45 -11.31 28.87
C TRP A 41 16.92 -11.38 29.26
N HIS A 42 17.79 -11.19 28.28
CA HIS A 42 19.23 -11.12 28.45
C HIS A 42 19.72 -9.76 27.95
N MET A 43 20.75 -9.20 28.58
CA MET A 43 21.39 -7.95 28.18
C MET A 43 22.85 -8.21 27.84
N GLN A 44 23.33 -7.53 26.81
CA GLN A 44 24.66 -7.72 26.25
C GLN A 44 25.43 -6.41 26.12
N ILE A 45 26.71 -6.45 26.47
CA ILE A 45 27.64 -5.32 26.44
C ILE A 45 28.95 -5.82 25.84
N ALA A 46 29.45 -5.15 24.80
CA ALA A 46 30.80 -5.37 24.27
C ALA A 46 31.76 -4.26 24.71
N ALA A 47 33.04 -4.58 24.85
CA ALA A 47 34.12 -3.63 25.12
C ALA A 47 35.39 -4.03 24.35
N PRO A 48 36.18 -3.08 23.79
CA PRO A 48 37.41 -3.40 23.08
C PRO A 48 38.54 -3.76 24.04
N VAL A 49 39.13 -4.94 23.88
CA VAL A 49 40.37 -5.35 24.54
C VAL A 49 41.52 -4.65 23.83
N ARG A 50 42.14 -3.67 24.49
CA ARG A 50 43.22 -2.86 23.92
C ARG A 50 44.59 -3.28 24.44
N ASN A 51 45.60 -3.18 23.59
CA ASN A 51 46.99 -3.34 24.00
C ASN A 51 47.38 -2.24 25.00
N PRO A 52 47.94 -2.57 26.19
CA PRO A 52 48.27 -1.57 27.21
C PRO A 52 49.40 -0.62 26.78
N VAL A 53 50.23 -0.99 25.81
CA VAL A 53 51.34 -0.17 25.30
C VAL A 53 50.92 0.59 24.03
N SER A 54 50.37 -0.09 23.02
CA SER A 54 50.06 0.53 21.72
C SER A 54 48.63 1.09 21.58
N LYS A 55 47.73 0.84 22.54
CA LYS A 55 46.29 1.21 22.54
C LYS A 55 45.45 0.68 21.37
N ALA A 56 46.06 -0.01 20.39
CA ALA A 56 45.38 -0.74 19.34
C ALA A 56 44.43 -1.80 19.93
N VAL A 57 43.32 -2.07 19.25
CA VAL A 57 42.39 -3.13 19.65
C VAL A 57 42.99 -4.48 19.24
N ILE A 58 43.08 -5.42 20.19
CA ILE A 58 43.53 -6.80 19.98
C ILE A 58 42.32 -7.72 19.71
N GLY A 59 41.16 -7.37 20.26
CA GLY A 59 39.88 -8.06 20.04
C GLY A 59 38.77 -7.45 20.89
N SER A 60 37.64 -8.14 21.00
CA SER A 60 36.47 -7.71 21.78
C SER A 60 36.19 -8.63 22.97
N LEU A 61 35.69 -8.05 24.06
CA LEU A 61 35.11 -8.75 25.20
C LEU A 61 33.60 -8.53 25.19
N LEU A 62 32.83 -9.57 24.89
CA LEU A 62 31.37 -9.58 25.00
C LEU A 62 30.94 -10.19 26.34
N MET A 63 30.14 -9.45 27.11
CA MET A 63 29.51 -9.92 28.35
C MET A 63 28.00 -10.01 28.14
N VAL A 64 27.39 -11.12 28.56
CA VAL A 64 25.94 -11.35 28.51
C VAL A 64 25.46 -11.73 29.91
N PHE A 65 24.38 -11.10 30.37
CA PHE A 65 23.81 -11.33 31.70
C PHE A 65 22.28 -11.38 31.68
N ASP A 66 21.71 -12.11 32.63
CA ASP A 66 20.25 -12.16 32.85
C ASP A 66 19.74 -10.80 33.36
N ALA A 67 18.66 -10.34 32.75
CA ALA A 67 17.96 -9.11 33.11
C ALA A 67 17.41 -9.13 34.55
N SER A 68 17.25 -10.30 35.17
CA SER A 68 16.87 -10.44 36.59
C SER A 68 17.80 -9.69 37.53
N ALA A 69 19.10 -9.59 37.21
CA ALA A 69 20.11 -8.86 37.98
C ALA A 69 19.82 -7.35 38.11
N LEU A 70 19.04 -6.78 37.19
CA LEU A 70 18.69 -5.35 37.18
C LEU A 70 17.41 -5.03 37.96
N LYS A 71 16.56 -6.03 38.27
CA LYS A 71 15.31 -5.82 39.04
C LYS A 71 15.49 -5.04 40.34
N PRO A 72 16.52 -5.30 41.19
CA PRO A 72 16.72 -4.55 42.44
C PRO A 72 16.97 -3.04 42.23
N LEU A 73 17.62 -2.68 41.12
CA LEU A 73 17.94 -1.29 40.78
C LEU A 73 16.70 -0.48 40.35
N LEU A 74 15.65 -1.15 39.89
CA LEU A 74 14.40 -0.54 39.45
C LEU A 74 13.39 -0.33 40.61
N SER A 75 13.87 -0.17 41.85
CA SER A 75 13.01 0.00 43.02
C SER A 75 12.50 1.45 43.17
N VAL A 76 11.18 1.61 43.26
CA VAL A 76 10.55 2.94 43.41
C VAL A 76 10.82 3.50 44.81
N VAL A 77 11.65 4.55 44.87
CA VAL A 77 12.08 5.20 46.12
C VAL A 77 10.93 5.94 46.84
N ASN A 78 9.95 6.46 46.10
CA ASN A 78 8.86 7.26 46.67
C ASN A 78 7.70 6.40 47.20
N LYS A 79 7.77 6.04 48.49
CA LYS A 79 6.74 5.28 49.21
C LYS A 79 5.34 5.91 49.25
N ARG A 80 5.15 7.20 48.89
CA ARG A 80 3.82 7.85 48.90
C ARG A 80 3.02 7.66 47.61
N LEU A 81 3.69 7.58 46.46
CA LEU A 81 3.03 7.42 45.15
C LEU A 81 3.00 5.96 44.69
N GLY A 82 3.95 5.14 45.14
CA GLY A 82 4.13 3.78 44.64
C GLY A 82 4.37 3.75 43.12
N GLY A 83 4.14 2.60 42.49
CA GLY A 83 4.14 2.49 41.03
C GLY A 83 4.96 1.32 40.47
N GLU A 84 4.95 1.25 39.15
CA GLU A 84 5.83 0.40 38.33
C GLU A 84 6.94 1.27 37.72
N LEU A 85 8.19 0.85 37.88
CA LEU A 85 9.32 1.36 37.08
C LEU A 85 9.70 0.30 36.04
N ALA A 86 9.66 0.67 34.76
CA ALA A 86 9.90 -0.20 33.63
C ALA A 86 11.03 0.35 32.76
N LEU A 87 12.03 -0.47 32.47
CA LEU A 87 13.05 -0.17 31.47
C LEU A 87 12.59 -0.72 30.12
N VAL A 88 12.48 0.17 29.14
CA VAL A 88 11.97 -0.08 27.79
C VAL A 88 13.08 0.13 26.79
N GLN A 89 13.23 -0.79 25.84
CA GLN A 89 14.12 -0.62 24.68
C GLN A 89 13.28 -0.48 23.41
N THR A 90 13.65 0.45 22.54
CA THR A 90 13.05 0.68 21.23
C THR A 90 14.04 0.22 20.16
N VAL A 91 13.67 -0.79 19.36
CA VAL A 91 14.50 -1.28 18.26
C VAL A 91 13.67 -1.27 16.99
N GLY A 92 14.12 -0.55 15.96
CA GLY A 92 13.39 -0.41 14.69
C GLY A 92 11.97 0.17 14.84
N GLY A 93 11.77 1.09 15.78
CA GLY A 93 10.46 1.65 16.13
C GLY A 93 9.60 0.78 17.05
N ALA A 94 9.94 -0.49 17.27
CA ALA A 94 9.22 -1.38 18.17
C ALA A 94 9.74 -1.27 19.62
N SER A 95 8.99 -0.55 20.46
CA SER A 95 9.24 -0.45 21.91
C SER A 95 8.84 -1.73 22.65
N ARG A 96 9.70 -2.25 23.52
CA ARG A 96 9.40 -3.40 24.40
C ARG A 96 9.93 -3.20 25.81
N THR A 97 9.10 -3.54 26.81
CA THR A 97 9.53 -3.63 28.21
C THR A 97 10.51 -4.79 28.37
N PHE A 98 11.73 -4.47 28.77
CA PHE A 98 12.82 -5.40 29.00
C PHE A 98 12.80 -5.92 30.46
N VAL A 99 12.62 -5.02 31.44
CA VAL A 99 12.36 -5.36 32.85
C VAL A 99 11.43 -4.32 33.46
N SER A 100 10.51 -4.75 34.31
CA SER A 100 9.85 -3.85 35.26
C SER A 100 9.90 -4.39 36.71
N ASN A 101 9.70 -3.48 37.66
CA ASN A 101 9.60 -3.77 39.09
C ASN A 101 8.57 -2.81 39.74
N GLY A 102 7.89 -3.29 40.78
CA GLY A 102 6.70 -2.67 41.34
C GLY A 102 5.41 -3.23 40.74
N GLY A 103 4.27 -2.64 41.12
CA GLY A 103 2.96 -2.95 40.56
C GLY A 103 2.30 -1.65 40.10
N SER A 104 1.48 -1.71 39.04
CA SER A 104 0.85 -0.55 38.40
C SER A 104 -0.67 -0.53 38.60
N ALA A 105 -1.22 0.62 38.93
CA ALA A 105 -2.63 0.93 38.69
C ALA A 105 -2.85 1.15 37.17
N ALA A 106 -3.89 0.55 36.60
CA ALA A 106 -4.09 0.49 35.14
C ALA A 106 -4.47 1.83 34.47
N THR A 107 -4.85 2.84 35.26
CA THR A 107 -5.35 4.15 34.82
C THR A 107 -4.33 5.29 34.96
N SER A 108 -3.06 4.98 35.26
CA SER A 108 -2.00 5.98 35.36
C SER A 108 -1.34 6.28 34.01
N VAL A 109 -1.12 7.56 33.71
CA VAL A 109 -0.30 7.97 32.56
C VAL A 109 1.17 7.66 32.89
N ALA A 110 1.87 7.01 31.97
CA ALA A 110 3.28 6.72 32.12
C ALA A 110 4.13 7.94 31.78
N GLU A 111 4.95 8.43 32.72
CA GLU A 111 6.03 9.35 32.40
C GLU A 111 7.22 8.58 31.83
N THR A 112 7.86 9.12 30.81
CA THR A 112 9.01 8.51 30.13
C THR A 112 10.22 9.45 30.11
N ARG A 113 11.42 8.90 30.26
CA ARG A 113 12.70 9.61 30.11
C ARG A 113 13.70 8.75 29.34
N SER A 114 14.22 9.27 28.24
CA SER A 114 15.31 8.64 27.50
C SER A 114 16.60 8.62 28.33
N LEU A 115 17.41 7.59 28.13
CA LEU A 115 18.74 7.45 28.73
C LEU A 115 19.84 7.96 27.78
N THR A 116 21.09 7.81 28.18
CA THR A 116 22.28 8.19 27.39
C THR A 116 22.43 7.40 26.07
N ASN A 117 21.75 6.24 25.94
CA ASN A 117 21.44 5.67 24.63
C ASN A 117 20.01 6.12 24.23
N PRO A 118 19.79 6.78 23.07
CA PRO A 118 18.44 7.08 22.58
C PRO A 118 17.53 5.85 22.44
N ASP A 119 18.06 4.65 22.22
CA ASP A 119 17.26 3.42 22.09
C ASP A 119 16.62 2.96 23.41
N TRP A 120 16.97 3.56 24.55
CA TRP A 120 16.51 3.14 25.88
C TRP A 120 15.75 4.24 26.61
N VAL A 121 14.61 3.86 27.18
CA VAL A 121 13.68 4.75 27.89
C VAL A 121 13.32 4.14 29.23
N VAL A 122 13.43 4.91 30.32
CA VAL A 122 12.83 4.57 31.60
C VAL A 122 11.39 5.10 31.61
N SER A 123 10.44 4.19 31.80
CA SER A 123 9.02 4.48 32.00
C SER A 123 8.68 4.34 33.49
N TYR A 124 7.89 5.27 34.01
CA TYR A 124 7.38 5.26 35.37
C TYR A 124 5.86 5.45 35.37
N LYS A 125 5.14 4.56 36.06
CA LYS A 125 3.68 4.61 36.24
C LYS A 125 3.36 4.73 37.74
N PRO A 126 2.89 5.88 38.25
CA PRO A 126 2.54 6.02 39.66
C PRO A 126 1.25 5.25 40.00
N ASN A 127 1.15 4.68 41.21
CA ASN A 127 -0.08 3.98 41.63
C ASN A 127 -1.19 4.91 42.10
N VAL A 128 -0.83 6.15 42.48
CA VAL A 128 -1.78 7.20 42.83
C VAL A 128 -1.65 8.32 41.81
N VAL A 129 -2.76 8.67 41.16
CA VAL A 129 -2.81 9.84 40.27
C VAL A 129 -2.58 11.10 41.14
N PRO A 130 -1.56 11.93 40.86
CA PRO A 130 -1.35 13.15 41.62
C PRO A 130 -2.48 14.14 41.31
N GLU A 131 -3.19 14.61 42.34
CA GLU A 131 -4.21 15.64 42.15
C GLU A 131 -3.58 16.93 41.61
N PRO A 132 -4.14 17.56 40.56
CA PRO A 132 -3.63 18.81 40.05
C PRO A 132 -3.85 19.94 41.07
N PRO A 133 -2.83 20.75 41.42
CA PRO A 133 -2.93 21.74 42.50
C PRO A 133 -3.93 22.87 42.22
N VAL A 134 -4.38 23.02 40.97
CA VAL A 134 -5.44 23.95 40.58
C VAL A 134 -6.39 23.25 39.59
N SER A 135 -7.69 23.27 39.89
CA SER A 135 -8.71 22.77 38.96
C SER A 135 -8.87 23.72 37.77
N ILE A 136 -8.84 23.17 36.55
CA ILE A 136 -9.02 23.91 35.29
C ILE A 136 -10.30 24.75 35.31
N LEU A 137 -11.39 24.24 35.90
CA LEU A 137 -12.67 24.94 36.01
C LEU A 137 -12.55 26.29 36.77
N LYS A 138 -11.70 26.34 37.81
CA LYS A 138 -11.46 27.56 38.58
C LYS A 138 -10.66 28.60 37.78
N VAL A 139 -9.69 28.15 36.98
CA VAL A 139 -8.91 29.03 36.09
C VAL A 139 -9.79 29.58 34.96
N ALA A 140 -10.59 28.73 34.33
CA ALA A 140 -11.51 29.10 33.27
C ALA A 140 -12.54 30.14 33.75
N LEU A 141 -13.09 29.98 34.96
CA LEU A 141 -14.03 30.94 35.53
C LEU A 141 -13.37 32.29 35.89
N LEU A 142 -12.15 32.25 36.44
CA LEU A 142 -11.41 33.44 36.87
C LEU A 142 -10.92 34.30 35.68
N VAL A 143 -10.56 33.69 34.55
CA VAL A 143 -10.13 34.41 33.32
C VAL A 143 -11.32 34.72 32.39
N GLY A 144 -12.24 33.78 32.22
CA GLY A 144 -13.33 33.89 31.23
C GLY A 144 -14.38 34.94 31.59
N VAL A 145 -14.77 35.06 32.86
CA VAL A 145 -15.81 36.02 33.27
C VAL A 145 -15.36 37.48 33.08
N PRO A 146 -14.15 37.92 33.52
CA PRO A 146 -13.66 39.26 33.23
C PRO A 146 -13.51 39.55 31.73
N ALA A 147 -13.01 38.60 30.94
CA ALA A 147 -12.85 38.77 29.51
C ALA A 147 -14.21 38.99 28.80
N LEU A 148 -15.22 38.21 29.15
CA LEU A 148 -16.56 38.33 28.57
C LEU A 148 -17.23 39.66 28.95
N VAL A 149 -17.10 40.10 30.22
CA VAL A 149 -17.60 41.41 30.66
C VAL A 149 -16.89 42.56 29.92
N ALA A 150 -15.57 42.47 29.73
CA ALA A 150 -14.82 43.46 28.95
C ALA A 150 -15.25 43.50 27.48
N SER A 151 -15.50 42.34 26.85
CA SER A 151 -16.00 42.26 25.47
C SER A 151 -17.38 42.92 25.31
N ILE A 152 -18.30 42.71 26.25
CA ILE A 152 -19.62 43.37 26.24
C ILE A 152 -19.47 44.90 26.37
N TRP A 153 -18.58 45.36 27.25
CA TRP A 153 -18.30 46.79 27.42
C TRP A 153 -17.73 47.45 26.15
N VAL A 154 -16.76 46.81 25.50
CA VAL A 154 -16.19 47.29 24.23
C VAL A 154 -17.26 47.33 23.13
N TRP A 155 -18.09 46.30 23.02
CA TRP A 155 -19.20 46.25 22.05
C TRP A 155 -20.23 47.37 22.28
N TRP A 156 -20.59 47.64 23.54
CA TRP A 156 -21.51 48.72 23.89
C TRP A 156 -20.96 50.11 23.55
N LEU A 157 -19.67 50.36 23.84
CA LEU A 157 -18.98 51.59 23.48
C LEU A 157 -18.89 51.78 21.96
N LEU A 158 -18.59 50.72 21.20
CA LEU A 158 -18.56 50.77 19.73
C LEU A 158 -19.95 51.08 19.13
N ILE A 159 -21.03 50.53 19.69
CA ILE A 159 -22.40 50.88 19.28
C ILE A 159 -22.73 52.34 19.60
N GLY A 160 -22.32 52.84 20.77
CA GLY A 160 -22.44 54.27 21.11
C GLY A 160 -21.74 55.18 20.10
N ALA A 161 -20.48 54.87 19.80
CA ALA A 161 -19.68 55.59 18.81
C ALA A 161 -20.31 55.57 17.40
N GLN A 162 -20.74 54.39 16.91
CA GLN A 162 -21.39 54.28 15.60
C GLN A 162 -22.71 55.05 15.53
N ARG A 163 -23.50 55.08 16.60
CA ARG A 163 -24.74 55.86 16.65
C ARG A 163 -24.47 57.37 16.61
N GLY A 164 -23.49 57.85 17.36
CA GLY A 164 -23.04 59.25 17.32
C GLY A 164 -22.57 59.65 15.92
N LEU A 165 -21.64 58.89 15.34
CA LEU A 165 -21.10 59.15 14.00
C LEU A 165 -22.20 59.15 12.92
N ARG A 166 -23.15 58.21 12.95
CA ARG A 166 -24.29 58.18 12.01
C ARG A 166 -25.18 59.41 12.15
N HIS A 167 -25.43 59.90 13.37
CA HIS A 167 -26.23 61.10 13.59
C HIS A 167 -25.52 62.36 13.06
N GLU A 168 -24.23 62.50 13.32
CA GLU A 168 -23.44 63.64 12.81
C GLU A 168 -23.30 63.64 11.29
N VAL A 169 -23.07 62.47 10.67
CA VAL A 169 -23.06 62.34 9.20
C VAL A 169 -24.43 62.67 8.60
N ALA A 170 -25.54 62.25 9.22
CA ALA A 170 -26.88 62.62 8.77
C ALA A 170 -27.12 64.14 8.85
N ASN A 171 -26.71 64.78 9.94
CA ASN A 171 -26.80 66.23 10.12
C ASN A 171 -25.92 66.99 9.10
N LEU A 172 -24.72 66.48 8.79
CA LEU A 172 -23.84 67.02 7.76
C LEU A 172 -24.45 66.91 6.35
N ILE A 173 -25.06 65.76 6.02
CA ILE A 173 -25.76 65.55 4.75
C ILE A 173 -26.94 66.52 4.62
N GLN A 174 -27.77 66.68 5.67
CA GLN A 174 -28.89 67.63 5.66
C GLN A 174 -28.41 69.08 5.49
N TRP A 175 -27.35 69.48 6.19
CA TRP A 175 -26.77 70.82 6.05
C TRP A 175 -26.21 71.05 4.64
N ALA A 176 -25.46 70.09 4.09
CA ALA A 176 -24.92 70.19 2.74
C ALA A 176 -26.05 70.29 1.70
N HIS A 177 -27.12 69.53 1.83
CA HIS A 177 -28.26 69.57 0.92
C HIS A 177 -28.95 70.95 0.91
N LYS A 178 -29.07 71.62 2.07
CA LYS A 178 -29.60 72.99 2.15
C LYS A 178 -28.66 74.03 1.55
N VAL A 179 -27.36 73.94 1.83
CA VAL A 179 -26.36 74.89 1.33
C VAL A 179 -26.15 74.78 -0.17
N PHE A 180 -26.06 73.57 -0.74
CA PHE A 180 -26.03 73.39 -2.20
C PHE A 180 -27.40 73.59 -2.86
N GLY A 181 -28.50 73.54 -2.09
CA GLY A 181 -29.83 73.98 -2.51
C GLY A 181 -30.04 75.51 -2.50
N GLY A 182 -29.05 76.29 -2.06
CA GLY A 182 -29.06 77.76 -2.11
C GLY A 182 -29.36 78.47 -0.78
N GLU A 183 -29.63 77.76 0.32
CA GLU A 183 -29.80 78.39 1.64
C GLU A 183 -28.45 78.71 2.29
N ARG A 184 -28.19 79.98 2.59
CA ARG A 184 -26.97 80.42 3.30
C ARG A 184 -27.04 80.14 4.80
N GLN A 185 -26.77 78.89 5.19
CA GLN A 185 -26.64 78.48 6.59
C GLN A 185 -25.17 78.49 7.07
N LYS A 186 -24.95 78.76 8.36
CA LYS A 186 -23.64 78.58 9.01
C LYS A 186 -23.35 77.09 9.23
N LEU A 187 -22.08 76.73 9.35
CA LEU A 187 -21.62 75.37 9.62
C LEU A 187 -22.01 74.92 11.05
N PRO A 188 -22.58 73.72 11.27
CA PRO A 188 -22.75 73.14 12.59
C PRO A 188 -21.41 72.75 13.23
N SER A 189 -21.33 72.73 14.56
CA SER A 189 -20.22 72.11 15.30
C SER A 189 -20.44 70.61 15.42
N PHE A 190 -19.49 69.81 14.93
CA PHE A 190 -19.49 68.34 15.02
C PHE A 190 -18.49 67.88 16.07
N GLN A 191 -18.82 66.83 16.83
CA GLN A 191 -17.98 66.24 17.88
C GLN A 191 -16.91 65.30 17.33
N TRP A 192 -17.14 64.69 16.16
CA TRP A 192 -16.17 63.78 15.53
C TRP A 192 -15.26 64.55 14.56
N ASP A 193 -13.95 64.62 14.85
CA ASP A 193 -12.96 65.36 14.06
C ASP A 193 -13.01 65.03 12.56
N MET A 194 -13.25 63.77 12.20
CA MET A 194 -13.41 63.32 10.81
C MET A 194 -14.63 63.95 10.12
N VAL A 195 -15.74 64.15 10.84
CA VAL A 195 -16.95 64.80 10.33
C VAL A 195 -16.75 66.31 10.29
N ALA A 196 -16.08 66.89 11.28
CA ALA A 196 -15.70 68.30 11.30
C ALA A 196 -14.78 68.68 10.12
N ALA A 197 -13.74 67.87 9.85
CA ALA A 197 -12.83 68.09 8.73
C ALA A 197 -13.56 67.95 7.37
N ALA A 198 -14.43 66.94 7.21
CA ALA A 198 -15.26 66.78 6.03
C ALA A 198 -16.22 67.97 5.83
N SER A 199 -16.79 68.50 6.91
CA SER A 199 -17.72 69.63 6.86
C SER A 199 -17.01 70.94 6.50
N GLU A 200 -15.79 71.16 6.97
CA GLU A 200 -15.00 72.33 6.57
C GLU A 200 -14.60 72.27 5.08
N VAL A 201 -14.24 71.09 4.56
CA VAL A 201 -13.97 70.91 3.12
C VAL A 201 -15.23 71.16 2.28
N LEU A 202 -16.39 70.67 2.71
CA LEU A 202 -17.67 70.96 2.06
C LEU A 202 -18.04 72.46 2.10
N TYR A 203 -17.74 73.15 3.20
CA TYR A 203 -17.95 74.59 3.33
C TYR A 203 -17.01 75.43 2.44
N ARG A 204 -15.74 75.02 2.33
CA ARG A 204 -14.80 75.63 1.37
C ARG A 204 -15.25 75.39 -0.08
N LEU A 205 -15.78 74.20 -0.38
CA LEU A 205 -16.34 73.88 -1.70
C LEU A 205 -17.59 74.71 -2.03
N SER A 206 -18.55 74.87 -1.10
CA SER A 206 -19.75 75.66 -1.36
C SER A 206 -19.42 77.14 -1.61
N GLN A 207 -18.45 77.73 -0.88
CA GLN A 207 -17.96 79.07 -1.19
C GLN A 207 -17.31 79.20 -2.58
N VAL A 208 -16.66 78.14 -3.09
CA VAL A 208 -16.08 78.13 -4.44
C VAL A 208 -17.17 77.99 -5.51
N VAL A 209 -18.24 77.24 -5.23
CA VAL A 209 -19.43 77.17 -6.10
C VAL A 209 -20.14 78.52 -6.14
N ASP A 210 -20.40 79.16 -5.00
CA ASP A 210 -21.04 80.49 -4.92
C ASP A 210 -20.23 81.54 -5.73
N LYS A 211 -18.88 81.51 -5.62
CA LYS A 211 -17.96 82.35 -6.41
C LYS A 211 -17.91 82.01 -7.90
N ARG A 212 -18.22 80.77 -8.31
CA ARG A 212 -18.35 80.39 -9.73
C ARG A 212 -19.70 80.78 -10.31
N VAL A 213 -20.81 80.55 -9.60
CA VAL A 213 -22.16 80.90 -10.05
C VAL A 213 -22.28 82.41 -10.28
N THR A 214 -21.83 83.21 -9.31
CA THR A 214 -21.74 84.67 -9.45
C THR A 214 -20.87 85.10 -10.63
N LYS A 215 -19.65 84.58 -10.76
CA LYS A 215 -18.75 84.92 -11.90
C LYS A 215 -19.26 84.44 -13.27
N SER A 216 -20.10 83.41 -13.32
CA SER A 216 -20.74 82.94 -14.56
C SER A 216 -21.91 83.82 -14.99
N ALA A 217 -22.60 84.48 -14.06
CA ALA A 217 -23.71 85.39 -14.37
C ALA A 217 -23.25 86.65 -15.13
N ASP A 218 -22.11 87.24 -14.73
CA ASP A 218 -21.61 88.49 -15.32
C ASP A 218 -21.12 88.34 -16.78
N ASN A 219 -20.70 87.14 -17.20
CA ASN A 219 -19.96 86.93 -18.46
C ASN A 219 -20.83 86.54 -19.67
N ALA A 220 -22.16 86.49 -19.54
CA ALA A 220 -23.07 85.95 -20.58
C ALA A 220 -23.77 87.03 -21.44
N ARG A 221 -23.07 87.61 -22.43
CA ARG A 221 -23.68 88.40 -23.53
C ARG A 221 -23.30 87.80 -24.91
N PRO A 222 -24.26 87.32 -25.75
CA PRO A 222 -23.95 86.48 -26.90
C PRO A 222 -23.93 87.18 -28.28
N LYS A 223 -23.21 86.56 -29.25
CA LYS A 223 -23.35 86.72 -30.72
C LYS A 223 -22.85 85.41 -31.42
N PRO A 224 -23.23 85.09 -32.68
CA PRO A 224 -24.17 83.96 -32.82
C PRO A 224 -23.91 82.89 -33.91
N SER A 225 -24.54 81.73 -33.67
CA SER A 225 -25.22 80.77 -34.59
C SER A 225 -24.52 80.10 -35.80
N LYS A 226 -24.53 78.74 -35.78
CA LYS A 226 -25.02 77.77 -36.80
C LYS A 226 -24.58 76.33 -36.41
N GLY A 227 -25.35 75.25 -36.57
CA GLY A 227 -26.79 75.09 -36.89
C GLY A 227 -27.16 73.63 -37.26
N ALA A 228 -28.47 73.27 -37.15
CA ALA A 228 -29.14 72.02 -37.60
C ALA A 228 -28.79 70.68 -36.88
N LYS A 229 -29.66 69.64 -36.83
CA LYS A 229 -31.16 69.54 -36.66
C LYS A 229 -31.56 68.08 -36.25
N PRO A 230 -32.76 67.81 -35.70
CA PRO A 230 -33.18 66.49 -35.14
C PRO A 230 -34.30 65.75 -35.93
N VAL A 231 -34.69 64.55 -35.44
CA VAL A 231 -35.94 63.73 -35.60
C VAL A 231 -35.73 62.44 -34.73
N GLU A 232 -36.59 61.81 -33.88
CA GLU A 232 -38.06 61.70 -33.63
C GLU A 232 -38.76 60.50 -34.37
N SER A 233 -39.59 59.59 -33.83
CA SER A 233 -39.99 59.06 -32.48
C SER A 233 -40.69 57.66 -32.68
N VAL A 234 -41.11 56.81 -31.71
CA VAL A 234 -42.45 56.74 -31.03
C VAL A 234 -42.62 55.42 -30.20
N ASP A 235 -43.23 55.52 -29.01
CA ASP A 235 -44.08 54.66 -28.11
C ASP A 235 -44.26 53.11 -28.19
N GLY A 236 -44.62 52.48 -27.04
CA GLY A 236 -45.34 51.18 -26.96
C GLY A 236 -45.32 50.41 -25.59
N GLU A 237 -46.36 50.52 -24.75
CA GLU A 237 -46.61 49.75 -23.49
C GLU A 237 -48.06 49.13 -23.50
N PRO A 238 -48.59 48.45 -22.45
CA PRO A 238 -48.16 47.20 -21.75
C PRO A 238 -49.35 46.20 -21.55
N LEU A 239 -49.20 45.09 -20.77
CA LEU A 239 -50.25 44.57 -19.81
C LEU A 239 -49.79 43.38 -18.90
N PHE A 240 -50.64 43.01 -17.92
CA PHE A 240 -50.53 41.97 -16.85
C PHE A 240 -50.73 40.50 -17.38
N GLN A 241 -50.75 39.37 -16.63
CA GLN A 241 -51.15 39.06 -15.23
C GLN A 241 -50.77 37.61 -14.76
N ASP A 242 -51.08 37.24 -13.51
CA ASP A 242 -50.70 36.01 -12.76
C ASP A 242 -51.59 34.74 -12.98
N LYS A 243 -51.15 33.56 -12.48
CA LYS A 243 -52.03 32.41 -12.14
C LYS A 243 -51.40 31.31 -11.24
N GLU A 244 -52.25 30.43 -10.67
CA GLU A 244 -51.95 29.41 -9.63
C GLU A 244 -52.38 27.97 -10.03
N LEU A 245 -51.78 26.95 -9.37
CA LEU A 245 -52.34 25.60 -9.02
C LEU A 245 -52.79 24.65 -10.18
N PRO A 246 -53.20 23.36 -9.96
CA PRO A 246 -53.51 22.62 -8.71
C PRO A 246 -52.92 21.18 -8.58
N ASP A 247 -53.35 20.45 -7.53
CA ASP A 247 -53.06 19.05 -7.17
C ASP A 247 -53.92 17.99 -7.91
N ILE A 248 -53.61 16.69 -7.72
CA ILE A 248 -54.57 15.56 -7.76
C ILE A 248 -54.01 14.30 -7.06
N ASP A 249 -54.86 13.57 -6.32
CA ASP A 249 -54.55 12.29 -5.64
C ASP A 249 -54.67 11.05 -6.55
N MET A 250 -54.15 9.90 -6.10
CA MET A 250 -54.94 8.65 -5.92
C MET A 250 -54.14 7.57 -5.14
N LEU A 251 -54.85 6.55 -4.66
CA LEU A 251 -54.48 5.62 -3.59
C LEU A 251 -54.11 4.19 -4.08
N ASP A 252 -53.95 3.30 -3.09
CA ASP A 252 -53.85 1.82 -3.15
C ASP A 252 -52.47 1.24 -3.57
N GLY A 253 -51.90 0.28 -2.83
CA GLY A 253 -52.30 -0.27 -1.52
C GLY A 253 -51.42 -1.45 -1.07
N ASP A 254 -51.46 -1.75 0.23
CA ASP A 254 -51.15 -3.03 0.92
C ASP A 254 -49.79 -3.75 0.68
N GLU A 255 -49.24 -4.55 1.58
CA GLU A 255 -49.11 -4.48 3.05
C GLU A 255 -47.86 -5.33 3.43
N ASP A 256 -47.48 -5.38 4.71
CA ASP A 256 -46.30 -6.12 5.19
C ASP A 256 -46.36 -7.65 4.97
N VAL A 257 -45.20 -8.33 5.09
CA VAL A 257 -44.98 -9.43 6.06
C VAL A 257 -43.51 -9.93 5.99
N LEU A 258 -42.73 -9.65 7.03
CA LEU A 258 -41.42 -10.29 7.28
C LEU A 258 -41.59 -11.43 8.29
N GLY A 259 -41.95 -12.61 7.81
CA GLY A 259 -42.20 -13.80 8.64
C GLY A 259 -40.92 -14.51 9.09
N PHE A 260 -40.43 -14.22 10.30
CA PHE A 260 -39.47 -15.09 10.99
C PHE A 260 -40.19 -16.29 11.63
N GLY A 261 -39.87 -17.50 11.19
CA GLY A 261 -40.39 -18.76 11.74
C GLY A 261 -39.26 -19.75 12.04
N ASN A 262 -39.31 -20.41 13.20
CA ASN A 262 -38.24 -21.28 13.68
C ASN A 262 -38.86 -22.54 14.32
N GLY A 263 -38.42 -23.75 13.95
CA GLY A 263 -38.69 -24.98 14.70
C GLY A 263 -39.22 -26.20 13.92
N ASN A 264 -38.38 -27.24 13.86
CA ASN A 264 -38.64 -28.68 14.05
C ASN A 264 -39.75 -29.46 13.29
N ASN A 265 -39.35 -30.68 12.87
CA ASN A 265 -40.15 -31.94 12.78
C ASN A 265 -41.30 -31.98 11.74
N ASP A 266 -41.52 -33.03 10.94
CA ASP A 266 -41.17 -34.47 11.04
C ASP A 266 -40.91 -35.13 9.66
N SER A 267 -40.64 -36.45 9.67
CA SER A 267 -40.66 -37.39 8.53
C SER A 267 -41.62 -38.57 8.88
N PRO A 268 -41.93 -39.62 8.07
CA PRO A 268 -41.20 -40.14 6.88
C PRO A 268 -42.08 -40.76 5.73
N PHE A 269 -41.41 -41.43 4.75
CA PHE A 269 -41.94 -42.42 3.77
C PHE A 269 -42.90 -41.91 2.65
N PHE A 270 -43.09 -42.57 1.49
CA PHE A 270 -42.58 -43.83 0.90
C PHE A 270 -42.62 -43.77 -0.66
N THR A 271 -41.74 -44.50 -1.37
CA THR A 271 -41.83 -44.93 -2.81
C THR A 271 -41.98 -43.87 -3.92
N GLY A 272 -41.49 -44.04 -5.16
CA GLY A 272 -40.69 -45.10 -5.79
C GLY A 272 -41.09 -45.31 -7.26
N GLY A 273 -40.17 -45.17 -8.23
CA GLY A 273 -40.49 -45.32 -9.66
C GLY A 273 -39.31 -45.08 -10.63
N GLU A 274 -38.77 -46.19 -11.14
CA GLU A 274 -37.98 -46.44 -12.36
C GLU A 274 -37.42 -45.27 -13.21
N MET A 275 -36.10 -45.29 -13.42
CA MET A 275 -35.38 -44.63 -14.52
C MET A 275 -35.20 -45.61 -15.70
N PRO A 276 -35.22 -45.15 -16.97
CA PRO A 276 -34.75 -45.96 -18.09
C PRO A 276 -33.20 -46.02 -18.13
N GLU A 277 -32.66 -47.17 -18.54
CA GLU A 277 -31.22 -47.35 -18.77
C GLU A 277 -30.77 -46.62 -20.05
N VAL A 278 -29.62 -45.95 -19.98
CA VAL A 278 -28.87 -45.46 -21.14
C VAL A 278 -27.42 -45.88 -20.96
N GLU A 279 -26.87 -46.58 -21.94
CA GLU A 279 -25.44 -46.91 -21.99
C GLU A 279 -24.67 -45.67 -22.48
N GLU A 280 -24.00 -44.95 -21.58
CA GLU A 280 -22.95 -43.99 -21.92
C GLU A 280 -21.60 -44.47 -21.38
N ASP A 281 -20.53 -44.26 -22.17
CA ASP A 281 -19.20 -44.86 -22.01
C ASP A 281 -18.37 -44.14 -20.93
N ASP A 282 -18.87 -44.15 -19.69
CA ASP A 282 -18.30 -43.39 -18.57
C ASP A 282 -17.07 -44.08 -17.95
N SER A 283 -16.01 -44.18 -18.75
CA SER A 283 -14.64 -44.46 -18.27
C SER A 283 -14.06 -43.23 -17.55
N ALA A 284 -14.79 -42.71 -16.56
CA ALA A 284 -14.42 -41.59 -15.71
C ALA A 284 -13.09 -41.86 -14.99
N ALA A 285 -11.99 -41.40 -15.60
CA ALA A 285 -10.66 -41.46 -14.98
C ALA A 285 -10.72 -40.78 -13.59
N GLU A 286 -10.54 -41.59 -12.54
CA GLU A 286 -10.69 -41.16 -11.16
C GLU A 286 -9.59 -40.13 -10.82
N MET A 287 -10.02 -38.93 -10.45
CA MET A 287 -9.10 -37.81 -10.23
C MET A 287 -8.41 -37.98 -8.88
N SER A 288 -7.19 -38.51 -8.88
CA SER A 288 -6.41 -38.70 -7.64
C SER A 288 -6.27 -37.38 -6.86
N PRO A 289 -6.50 -37.37 -5.53
CA PRO A 289 -6.30 -36.18 -4.70
C PRO A 289 -4.81 -35.76 -4.63
N ASP A 290 -3.86 -36.67 -4.87
CA ASP A 290 -2.42 -36.43 -4.68
C ASP A 290 -1.84 -35.40 -5.66
N ILE A 291 -2.55 -35.09 -6.76
CA ILE A 291 -2.15 -34.02 -7.68
C ILE A 291 -2.45 -32.63 -7.12
N PHE A 292 -3.35 -32.48 -6.15
CA PHE A 292 -3.73 -31.19 -5.54
C PHE A 292 -2.82 -30.87 -4.36
N ARG A 293 -1.74 -30.13 -4.61
CA ARG A 293 -0.71 -29.83 -3.59
C ARG A 293 -0.99 -28.52 -2.86
N ALA A 294 -0.09 -28.16 -1.96
CA ALA A 294 -0.23 -26.97 -1.12
C ALA A 294 -0.13 -25.63 -1.86
N TYR A 295 0.43 -25.59 -3.08
CA TYR A 295 0.69 -24.36 -3.85
C TYR A 295 0.39 -24.47 -5.35
N ASP A 296 0.16 -25.68 -5.85
CA ASP A 296 -0.02 -25.98 -7.28
C ASP A 296 -0.80 -27.27 -7.47
N ILE A 297 -1.20 -27.54 -8.72
CA ILE A 297 -1.61 -28.88 -9.15
C ILE A 297 -0.43 -29.51 -9.90
N ARG A 298 -0.12 -30.79 -9.65
CA ARG A 298 1.16 -31.41 -10.08
C ARG A 298 1.04 -32.93 -10.24
N GLY A 299 1.20 -33.45 -11.46
CA GLY A 299 1.10 -34.88 -11.75
C GLY A 299 2.04 -35.36 -12.86
N ILE A 300 2.03 -36.67 -13.11
CA ILE A 300 2.76 -37.32 -14.20
C ILE A 300 1.82 -37.46 -15.40
N VAL A 301 2.27 -36.99 -16.56
CA VAL A 301 1.48 -36.97 -17.79
C VAL A 301 1.25 -38.39 -18.31
N GLY A 302 -0.01 -38.76 -18.50
CA GLY A 302 -0.43 -40.09 -18.94
C GLY A 302 -0.68 -41.09 -17.79
N GLU A 303 -0.28 -40.76 -16.55
CA GLU A 303 -0.53 -41.60 -15.36
C GLU A 303 -1.54 -40.95 -14.42
N THR A 304 -1.22 -39.76 -13.91
CA THR A 304 -2.03 -39.02 -12.90
C THR A 304 -2.52 -37.67 -13.41
N LEU A 305 -2.03 -37.22 -14.56
CA LEU A 305 -2.47 -36.01 -15.24
C LEU A 305 -2.71 -36.32 -16.72
N SER A 306 -3.92 -36.06 -17.20
CA SER A 306 -4.34 -36.26 -18.59
C SER A 306 -5.02 -35.00 -19.13
N ALA A 307 -5.24 -34.94 -20.44
CA ALA A 307 -6.03 -33.87 -21.05
C ALA A 307 -7.46 -33.81 -20.46
N SER A 308 -8.13 -34.95 -20.28
CA SER A 308 -9.48 -35.00 -19.70
C SER A 308 -9.52 -34.60 -18.21
N ILE A 309 -8.49 -34.94 -17.43
CA ILE A 309 -8.34 -34.47 -16.04
C ILE A 309 -8.12 -32.95 -16.01
N VAL A 310 -7.25 -32.41 -16.85
CA VAL A 310 -6.98 -30.96 -16.93
C VAL A 310 -8.19 -30.18 -17.46
N GLU A 311 -8.98 -30.74 -18.37
CA GLU A 311 -10.23 -30.15 -18.86
C GLU A 311 -11.29 -30.09 -17.75
N ARG A 312 -11.49 -31.15 -16.98
CA ARG A 312 -12.36 -31.14 -15.77
C ARG A 312 -11.90 -30.11 -14.73
N ILE A 313 -10.58 -29.97 -14.51
CA ILE A 313 -10.01 -28.94 -13.63
C ILE A 313 -10.25 -27.54 -14.21
N GLY A 314 -10.17 -27.36 -15.52
CA GLY A 314 -10.50 -26.12 -16.21
C GLY A 314 -11.94 -25.67 -15.96
N VAL A 315 -12.91 -26.59 -15.99
CA VAL A 315 -14.30 -26.28 -15.61
C VAL A 315 -14.38 -25.80 -14.16
N ALA A 316 -13.71 -26.46 -13.22
CA ALA A 316 -13.71 -26.04 -11.82
C ALA A 316 -13.04 -24.67 -11.60
N ILE A 317 -11.96 -24.36 -12.32
CA ILE A 317 -11.29 -23.05 -12.29
C ILE A 317 -12.19 -21.96 -12.87
N GLY A 318 -12.86 -22.20 -14.00
CA GLY A 318 -13.83 -21.26 -14.56
C GLY A 318 -15.05 -21.05 -13.66
N SER A 319 -15.50 -22.11 -12.97
CA SER A 319 -16.58 -22.05 -11.98
C SER A 319 -16.22 -21.18 -10.77
N GLU A 320 -15.01 -21.37 -10.24
CA GLU A 320 -14.45 -20.53 -9.18
C GLU A 320 -14.30 -19.08 -9.64
N ALA A 321 -13.80 -18.84 -10.86
CA ALA A 321 -13.67 -17.52 -11.46
C ALA A 321 -15.02 -16.80 -11.59
N ILE A 322 -16.06 -17.47 -12.11
CA ILE A 322 -17.42 -16.94 -12.20
C ILE A 322 -17.96 -16.61 -10.81
N SER A 323 -17.74 -17.46 -9.81
CA SER A 323 -18.18 -17.19 -8.42
C SER A 323 -17.48 -15.99 -7.78
N ARG A 324 -16.32 -15.59 -8.29
CA ARG A 324 -15.57 -14.37 -7.94
C ARG A 324 -15.92 -13.15 -8.81
N GLY A 325 -16.83 -13.30 -9.79
CA GLY A 325 -17.21 -12.24 -10.74
C GLY A 325 -16.19 -12.02 -11.87
N LEU A 326 -15.28 -12.97 -12.11
CA LEU A 326 -14.19 -12.87 -13.09
C LEU A 326 -14.62 -13.44 -14.46
N ALA A 327 -14.58 -12.61 -15.50
CA ALA A 327 -15.10 -12.95 -16.84
C ALA A 327 -14.05 -13.50 -17.83
N SER A 328 -12.76 -13.37 -17.53
CA SER A 328 -11.67 -13.83 -18.41
C SER A 328 -10.43 -14.28 -17.64
N LEU A 329 -9.66 -15.21 -18.23
CA LEU A 329 -8.39 -15.70 -17.70
C LEU A 329 -7.33 -15.79 -18.80
N CYS A 330 -6.08 -15.45 -18.48
CA CYS A 330 -4.92 -15.77 -19.33
C CYS A 330 -4.52 -17.25 -19.18
N ILE A 331 -4.13 -17.92 -20.26
CA ILE A 331 -3.50 -19.24 -20.23
C ILE A 331 -2.13 -19.16 -20.92
N GLY A 332 -1.09 -19.50 -20.18
CA GLY A 332 0.30 -19.60 -20.65
C GLY A 332 0.88 -20.97 -20.31
N TYR A 333 1.97 -21.35 -20.98
CA TYR A 333 2.54 -22.69 -20.80
C TYR A 333 4.06 -22.77 -21.00
N ASP A 334 4.71 -23.75 -20.37
CA ASP A 334 6.17 -23.96 -20.45
C ASP A 334 6.61 -24.80 -21.67
N GLY A 335 7.93 -24.96 -21.85
CA GLY A 335 8.54 -25.61 -23.02
C GLY A 335 8.35 -27.13 -23.15
N ARG A 336 7.57 -27.79 -22.29
CA ARG A 336 7.41 -29.26 -22.30
C ARG A 336 6.53 -29.70 -23.47
N HIS A 337 6.85 -30.85 -24.07
CA HIS A 337 6.07 -31.43 -25.17
C HIS A 337 4.59 -31.71 -24.83
N SER A 338 4.26 -31.87 -23.54
CA SER A 338 2.89 -32.03 -23.05
C SER A 338 2.13 -30.72 -22.81
N SER A 339 2.84 -29.61 -22.63
CA SER A 339 2.27 -28.33 -22.17
C SER A 339 1.26 -27.70 -23.14
N PRO A 340 1.46 -27.68 -24.48
CA PRO A 340 0.46 -27.15 -25.41
C PRO A 340 -0.88 -27.89 -25.35
N ALA A 341 -0.86 -29.24 -25.40
CA ALA A 341 -2.07 -30.05 -25.41
C ALA A 341 -2.85 -29.98 -24.09
N LEU A 342 -2.17 -29.79 -22.96
CA LEU A 342 -2.79 -29.55 -21.67
C LEU A 342 -3.34 -28.11 -21.55
N ALA A 343 -2.69 -27.11 -22.16
CA ALA A 343 -3.22 -25.75 -22.24
C ALA A 343 -4.50 -25.66 -23.09
N ASP A 344 -4.58 -26.36 -24.21
CA ASP A 344 -5.80 -26.47 -25.02
C ASP A 344 -6.94 -27.17 -24.27
N ALA A 345 -6.61 -28.21 -23.48
CA ALA A 345 -7.59 -28.92 -22.65
C ALA A 345 -8.12 -28.05 -21.51
N LEU A 346 -7.23 -27.31 -20.84
CA LEU A 346 -7.57 -26.34 -19.82
C LEU A 346 -8.49 -25.24 -20.39
N ALA A 347 -8.16 -24.72 -21.58
CA ALA A 347 -8.94 -23.69 -22.26
C ALA A 347 -10.36 -24.13 -22.58
N ARG A 348 -10.56 -25.36 -23.07
CA ARG A 348 -11.90 -25.93 -23.28
C ARG A 348 -12.70 -25.99 -21.98
N GLY A 349 -12.10 -26.47 -20.89
CA GLY A 349 -12.76 -26.53 -19.58
C GLY A 349 -13.18 -25.15 -19.06
N VAL A 350 -12.28 -24.17 -19.11
CA VAL A 350 -12.55 -22.78 -18.68
C VAL A 350 -13.67 -22.14 -19.52
N MET A 351 -13.67 -22.36 -20.84
CA MET A 351 -14.75 -21.89 -21.72
C MET A 351 -16.08 -22.61 -21.50
N ALA A 352 -16.06 -23.91 -21.17
CA ALA A 352 -17.27 -24.70 -20.88
C ALA A 352 -17.94 -24.28 -19.56
N ALA A 353 -17.19 -23.75 -18.60
CA ALA A 353 -17.76 -23.08 -17.42
C ALA A 353 -18.43 -21.74 -17.78
N GLY A 354 -17.90 -21.03 -18.79
CA GLY A 354 -18.42 -19.76 -19.29
C GLY A 354 -17.41 -18.58 -19.28
N CYS A 355 -16.19 -18.78 -18.80
CA CYS A 355 -15.14 -17.76 -18.81
C CYS A 355 -14.48 -17.63 -20.20
N ASN A 356 -14.07 -16.42 -20.57
CA ASN A 356 -13.27 -16.20 -21.77
C ASN A 356 -11.79 -16.54 -21.50
N VAL A 357 -11.08 -17.02 -22.52
CA VAL A 357 -9.67 -17.44 -22.44
C VAL A 357 -8.80 -16.59 -23.36
N ILE A 358 -7.69 -16.09 -22.83
CA ILE A 358 -6.65 -15.39 -23.59
C ILE A 358 -5.36 -16.23 -23.58
N HIS A 359 -4.98 -16.82 -24.70
CA HIS A 359 -3.71 -17.56 -24.78
C HIS A 359 -2.53 -16.60 -24.93
N VAL A 360 -1.60 -16.61 -23.97
CA VAL A 360 -0.32 -15.88 -24.06
C VAL A 360 0.81 -16.76 -24.63
N GLY A 361 0.52 -18.03 -24.91
CA GLY A 361 1.43 -18.95 -25.60
C GLY A 361 2.50 -19.57 -24.70
N ALA A 362 3.61 -19.96 -25.32
CA ALA A 362 4.78 -20.52 -24.67
C ALA A 362 5.59 -19.39 -24.02
N VAL A 363 5.56 -19.27 -22.69
CA VAL A 363 6.18 -18.16 -21.94
C VAL A 363 6.66 -18.59 -20.55
N PRO A 364 7.62 -17.89 -19.93
CA PRO A 364 7.91 -18.05 -18.51
C PRO A 364 6.71 -17.71 -17.61
N THR A 365 6.60 -18.37 -16.46
CA THR A 365 5.57 -18.11 -15.43
C THR A 365 5.44 -16.62 -15.04
N PRO A 366 6.51 -15.84 -14.79
CA PRO A 366 6.37 -14.42 -14.49
C PRO A 366 5.82 -13.58 -15.66
N VAL A 367 5.94 -14.05 -16.91
CA VAL A 367 5.36 -13.37 -18.09
C VAL A 367 3.85 -13.58 -18.15
N LEU A 368 3.33 -14.75 -17.74
CA LEU A 368 1.89 -14.92 -17.53
C LEU A 368 1.37 -13.99 -16.43
N TYR A 369 2.04 -13.90 -15.28
CA TYR A 369 1.60 -13.00 -14.21
C TYR A 369 1.71 -11.52 -14.60
N PHE A 370 2.66 -11.15 -15.47
CA PHE A 370 2.64 -9.85 -16.12
C PHE A 370 1.42 -9.69 -17.03
N ALA A 371 1.06 -10.70 -17.83
CA ALA A 371 -0.10 -10.66 -18.72
C ALA A 371 -1.42 -10.42 -17.98
N THR A 372 -1.63 -11.04 -16.82
CA THR A 372 -2.86 -10.85 -16.03
C THR A 372 -3.01 -9.41 -15.52
N HIS A 373 -1.89 -8.73 -15.25
CA HIS A 373 -1.87 -7.31 -14.88
C HIS A 373 -1.98 -6.40 -16.11
N HIS A 374 -1.21 -6.66 -17.17
CA HIS A 374 -1.15 -5.86 -18.39
C HIS A 374 -2.47 -5.86 -19.19
N LEU A 375 -3.21 -6.98 -19.14
CA LEU A 375 -4.53 -7.15 -19.76
C LEU A 375 -5.68 -6.96 -18.75
N GLU A 376 -5.41 -6.36 -17.59
CA GLU A 376 -6.34 -5.91 -16.54
C GLU A 376 -7.37 -6.96 -16.02
N ASN A 377 -7.18 -8.25 -16.28
CA ASN A 377 -8.08 -9.33 -15.86
C ASN A 377 -7.71 -9.97 -14.50
N GLY A 378 -6.48 -9.75 -14.01
CA GLY A 378 -5.97 -10.26 -12.73
C GLY A 378 -5.96 -11.78 -12.58
N SER A 379 -6.22 -12.56 -13.63
CA SER A 379 -6.58 -13.98 -13.54
C SER A 379 -5.89 -14.79 -14.62
N GLY A 380 -5.22 -15.88 -14.25
CA GLY A 380 -4.54 -16.73 -15.21
C GLY A 380 -4.01 -18.03 -14.65
N VAL A 381 -3.76 -18.98 -15.54
CA VAL A 381 -3.27 -20.32 -15.20
C VAL A 381 -2.06 -20.66 -16.06
N MET A 382 -0.97 -21.04 -15.39
CA MET A 382 0.26 -21.51 -16.03
C MET A 382 0.27 -23.02 -16.10
N VAL A 383 0.30 -23.58 -17.31
CA VAL A 383 0.55 -25.01 -17.53
C VAL A 383 2.06 -25.23 -17.52
N THR A 384 2.57 -25.80 -16.44
CA THR A 384 4.01 -26.00 -16.29
C THR A 384 4.33 -27.17 -15.39
N GLY A 385 5.39 -27.92 -15.71
CA GLY A 385 6.02 -28.89 -14.82
C GLY A 385 7.09 -28.30 -13.88
N SER A 386 7.41 -27.00 -14.00
CA SER A 386 8.47 -26.31 -13.27
C SER A 386 9.80 -27.08 -13.30
N HIS A 387 10.52 -27.13 -12.19
CA HIS A 387 11.73 -27.90 -11.96
C HIS A 387 11.49 -29.41 -11.67
N ASN A 388 10.44 -30.04 -12.20
CA ASN A 388 10.30 -31.51 -12.19
C ASN A 388 10.88 -32.17 -13.47
N PRO A 389 11.12 -33.50 -13.49
CA PRO A 389 11.52 -34.23 -14.71
C PRO A 389 10.52 -34.08 -15.88
N ALA A 390 10.95 -34.35 -17.11
CA ALA A 390 10.19 -34.10 -18.35
C ALA A 390 8.74 -34.64 -18.35
N ASN A 391 8.52 -35.84 -17.80
CA ASN A 391 7.21 -36.50 -17.73
C ASN A 391 6.20 -35.86 -16.75
N TYR A 392 6.62 -34.89 -15.93
CA TYR A 392 5.71 -34.15 -15.05
C TYR A 392 5.12 -32.91 -15.75
N ASN A 393 3.89 -32.57 -15.38
CA ASN A 393 3.29 -31.27 -15.68
C ASN A 393 2.37 -30.83 -14.51
N GLY A 394 1.72 -29.68 -14.63
CA GLY A 394 0.96 -29.09 -13.53
C GLY A 394 0.34 -27.74 -13.86
N LEU A 395 -0.36 -27.16 -12.88
CA LEU A 395 -1.05 -25.88 -13.00
C LEU A 395 -0.66 -24.97 -11.81
N LYS A 396 -0.14 -23.77 -12.09
CA LYS A 396 -0.07 -22.66 -11.11
C LYS A 396 -1.24 -21.71 -11.42
N ILE A 397 -2.05 -21.34 -10.42
CA ILE A 397 -3.36 -20.70 -10.64
C ILE A 397 -3.44 -19.36 -9.89
N MET A 398 -3.85 -18.30 -10.57
CA MET A 398 -4.15 -16.98 -10.01
C MET A 398 -5.55 -16.54 -10.43
N LEU A 399 -6.38 -16.05 -9.51
CA LEU A 399 -7.74 -15.55 -9.77
C LEU A 399 -7.97 -14.21 -9.04
N GLY A 400 -8.24 -13.14 -9.79
CA GLY A 400 -8.52 -11.81 -9.23
C GLY A 400 -7.34 -11.22 -8.42
N GLY A 401 -6.11 -11.55 -8.79
CA GLY A 401 -4.88 -11.18 -8.08
C GLY A 401 -4.47 -12.13 -6.94
N GLU A 402 -5.32 -13.07 -6.54
CA GLU A 402 -4.98 -14.09 -5.54
C GLU A 402 -4.32 -15.31 -6.21
N ALA A 403 -3.08 -15.64 -5.83
CA ALA A 403 -2.46 -16.92 -6.17
C ALA A 403 -3.03 -18.03 -5.28
N LEU A 404 -3.72 -19.01 -5.87
CA LEU A 404 -4.41 -20.05 -5.10
C LEU A 404 -3.41 -20.99 -4.43
N SER A 405 -3.61 -21.24 -3.14
CA SER A 405 -2.82 -22.17 -2.33
C SER A 405 -3.69 -22.81 -1.26
N GLY A 406 -3.21 -23.89 -0.64
CA GLY A 406 -3.86 -24.59 0.46
C GLY A 406 -5.34 -24.90 0.20
N ASP A 407 -6.21 -24.34 1.03
CA ASP A 407 -7.66 -24.54 0.98
C ASP A 407 -8.31 -24.12 -0.34
N GLY A 408 -7.71 -23.20 -1.10
CA GLY A 408 -8.17 -22.78 -2.42
C GLY A 408 -7.93 -23.84 -3.51
N ILE A 409 -6.76 -24.47 -3.53
CA ILE A 409 -6.48 -25.61 -4.42
C ILE A 409 -7.36 -26.81 -4.04
N GLN A 410 -7.55 -27.04 -2.74
CA GLN A 410 -8.47 -28.08 -2.24
C GLN A 410 -9.95 -27.76 -2.49
N ALA A 411 -10.34 -26.48 -2.65
CA ALA A 411 -11.68 -26.09 -3.05
C ALA A 411 -11.98 -26.49 -4.50
N LEU A 412 -11.02 -26.33 -5.42
CA LEU A 412 -11.15 -26.80 -6.80
C LEU A 412 -11.37 -28.32 -6.87
N TYR A 413 -10.63 -29.11 -6.08
CA TYR A 413 -10.86 -30.55 -5.96
C TYR A 413 -12.27 -30.86 -5.46
N ARG A 414 -12.73 -30.19 -4.40
CA ARG A 414 -14.09 -30.35 -3.86
C ARG A 414 -15.17 -30.01 -4.90
N ARG A 415 -15.01 -28.93 -5.69
CA ARG A 415 -15.93 -28.56 -6.78
C ARG A 415 -16.10 -29.70 -7.79
N VAL A 416 -14.98 -30.28 -8.26
CA VAL A 416 -15.02 -31.43 -9.20
C VAL A 416 -15.71 -32.65 -8.59
N GLN A 417 -15.47 -32.93 -7.30
CA GLN A 417 -16.02 -34.10 -6.60
C GLN A 417 -17.53 -33.99 -6.32
N ILE A 418 -18.05 -32.80 -6.03
CA ILE A 418 -19.49 -32.59 -5.72
C ILE A 418 -20.33 -32.14 -6.92
N GLY A 419 -19.71 -31.86 -8.07
CA GLY A 419 -20.40 -31.32 -9.25
C GLY A 419 -20.79 -29.84 -9.14
N ASP A 420 -20.16 -29.07 -8.24
CA ASP A 420 -20.35 -27.61 -8.12
C ASP A 420 -19.56 -26.88 -9.23
N LEU A 421 -20.08 -27.05 -10.43
CA LEU A 421 -19.51 -26.62 -11.70
C LEU A 421 -20.51 -25.74 -12.45
N ALA A 422 -20.07 -24.55 -12.87
CA ALA A 422 -20.79 -23.71 -13.80
C ALA A 422 -20.82 -24.33 -15.20
N ALA A 423 -21.84 -23.98 -15.98
CA ALA A 423 -21.97 -24.33 -17.38
C ALA A 423 -22.28 -23.08 -18.20
N GLY A 424 -21.58 -22.89 -19.31
CA GLY A 424 -21.66 -21.70 -20.15
C GLY A 424 -20.92 -21.88 -21.47
N ARG A 425 -20.60 -20.76 -22.13
CA ARG A 425 -19.81 -20.78 -23.36
C ARG A 425 -19.01 -19.49 -23.54
N GLY A 426 -17.78 -19.51 -23.05
CA GLY A 426 -16.80 -18.43 -23.26
C GLY A 426 -16.29 -18.35 -24.70
N THR A 427 -15.42 -17.37 -24.95
CA THR A 427 -14.65 -17.21 -26.18
C THR A 427 -13.16 -17.41 -25.96
N GLN A 428 -12.41 -17.62 -27.05
CA GLN A 428 -10.94 -17.76 -27.04
C GLN A 428 -10.32 -16.64 -27.88
N SER A 429 -9.25 -16.02 -27.37
CA SER A 429 -8.35 -15.14 -28.11
C SER A 429 -6.88 -15.52 -27.81
N SER A 430 -5.93 -14.81 -28.41
CA SER A 430 -4.51 -14.94 -28.10
C SER A 430 -3.83 -13.58 -28.22
N GLU A 431 -2.91 -13.28 -27.30
CA GLU A 431 -2.21 -11.99 -27.18
C GLU A 431 -0.73 -12.25 -26.85
N ASP A 432 0.19 -11.75 -27.68
CA ASP A 432 1.63 -11.90 -27.45
C ASP A 432 2.16 -10.73 -26.59
N VAL A 433 2.27 -10.97 -25.30
CA VAL A 433 2.75 -9.98 -24.32
C VAL A 433 4.28 -9.91 -24.20
N ARG A 434 5.05 -10.75 -24.92
CA ARG A 434 6.50 -10.91 -24.70
C ARG A 434 7.27 -9.61 -24.92
N ARG A 435 6.95 -8.86 -25.97
CA ARG A 435 7.54 -7.54 -26.24
C ARG A 435 7.21 -6.52 -25.14
N ALA A 436 5.94 -6.45 -24.73
CA ALA A 436 5.48 -5.54 -23.67
C ALA A 436 6.12 -5.85 -22.30
N TYR A 437 6.40 -7.13 -22.01
CA TYR A 437 7.15 -7.55 -20.82
C TYR A 437 8.60 -7.04 -20.85
N LEU A 438 9.31 -7.23 -21.98
CA LEU A 438 10.68 -6.74 -22.17
C LEU A 438 10.74 -5.21 -22.07
N ASP A 439 9.87 -4.50 -22.81
CA ASP A 439 9.79 -3.03 -22.78
C ASP A 439 9.51 -2.48 -21.38
N ARG A 440 8.64 -3.14 -20.60
CA ARG A 440 8.38 -2.75 -19.21
C ARG A 440 9.65 -2.86 -18.34
N ILE A 441 10.51 -3.84 -18.55
CA ILE A 441 11.72 -4.02 -17.73
C ILE A 441 12.84 -3.08 -18.22
N VAL A 442 13.10 -3.05 -19.52
CA VAL A 442 14.14 -2.21 -20.13
C VAL A 442 13.87 -0.70 -19.92
N GLY A 443 12.60 -0.29 -19.86
CA GLY A 443 12.21 1.09 -19.56
C GLY A 443 12.40 1.55 -18.11
N ASP A 444 12.75 0.65 -17.18
CA ASP A 444 12.82 0.92 -15.72
C ASP A 444 14.20 0.56 -15.12
N ILE A 445 15.01 -0.27 -15.81
CA ILE A 445 16.36 -0.67 -15.38
C ILE A 445 17.43 0.10 -16.17
N ALA A 446 18.24 0.89 -15.46
CA ALA A 446 19.43 1.54 -16.01
C ALA A 446 20.72 0.82 -15.59
N VAL A 447 21.39 0.14 -16.53
CA VAL A 447 22.68 -0.53 -16.28
C VAL A 447 23.83 0.49 -16.33
N ALA A 448 24.65 0.53 -15.28
CA ALA A 448 25.68 1.55 -15.10
C ALA A 448 26.98 1.32 -15.92
N ALA A 449 27.24 0.07 -16.32
CA ALA A 449 28.33 -0.32 -17.21
C ALA A 449 27.97 -1.69 -17.83
N PRO A 450 28.30 -1.95 -19.12
CA PRO A 450 28.13 -3.27 -19.73
C PRO A 450 28.82 -4.35 -18.90
N LEU A 451 28.10 -5.43 -18.62
CA LEU A 451 28.63 -6.63 -17.95
C LEU A 451 28.72 -7.77 -18.96
N LYS A 452 29.64 -8.71 -18.74
CA LYS A 452 29.66 -9.98 -19.45
C LYS A 452 28.96 -11.05 -18.61
N VAL A 453 27.86 -11.61 -19.11
CA VAL A 453 26.95 -12.49 -18.37
C VAL A 453 26.78 -13.82 -19.09
N VAL A 454 27.06 -14.93 -18.40
CA VAL A 454 26.64 -16.26 -18.87
C VAL A 454 25.21 -16.51 -18.42
N VAL A 455 24.33 -16.87 -19.35
CA VAL A 455 22.91 -17.11 -19.10
C VAL A 455 22.60 -18.58 -19.38
N ASP A 456 22.27 -19.31 -18.32
CA ASP A 456 21.90 -20.72 -18.34
C ASP A 456 20.38 -20.85 -18.18
N ALA A 457 19.73 -21.59 -19.08
CA ALA A 457 18.30 -21.89 -19.00
C ALA A 457 17.99 -23.38 -18.77
N GLY A 458 19.00 -24.27 -18.79
CA GLY A 458 18.81 -25.72 -18.69
C GLY A 458 17.74 -26.28 -19.64
N ASN A 459 17.66 -25.75 -20.86
CA ASN A 459 16.62 -26.01 -21.88
C ASN A 459 15.17 -25.63 -21.50
N GLY A 460 14.97 -24.91 -20.39
CA GLY A 460 13.68 -24.37 -19.95
C GLY A 460 13.19 -23.16 -20.76
N ILE A 461 11.91 -22.80 -20.57
CA ILE A 461 11.22 -21.74 -21.35
C ILE A 461 11.82 -20.33 -21.17
N ALA A 462 12.64 -20.12 -20.15
CA ALA A 462 13.41 -18.89 -19.95
C ALA A 462 14.46 -18.64 -21.05
N GLY A 463 14.81 -19.65 -21.84
CA GLY A 463 15.86 -19.58 -22.87
C GLY A 463 15.60 -18.58 -24.02
N GLU A 464 14.36 -18.28 -24.37
CA GLU A 464 14.04 -17.24 -25.38
C GLU A 464 14.25 -15.82 -24.82
N LEU A 465 13.61 -15.51 -23.68
CA LEU A 465 13.51 -14.14 -23.18
C LEU A 465 14.65 -13.75 -22.23
N GLY A 466 15.27 -14.70 -21.54
CA GLY A 466 16.36 -14.46 -20.58
C GLY A 466 17.59 -13.82 -21.23
N PRO A 467 18.17 -14.42 -22.29
CA PRO A 467 19.25 -13.82 -23.07
C PRO A 467 18.85 -12.47 -23.67
N MET A 468 17.71 -12.41 -24.38
CA MET A 468 17.22 -11.21 -25.07
C MET A 468 17.07 -10.01 -24.13
N LEU A 469 16.51 -10.22 -22.93
CA LEU A 469 16.37 -9.17 -21.92
C LEU A 469 17.74 -8.63 -21.46
N ILE A 470 18.73 -9.51 -21.26
CA ILE A 470 20.04 -9.12 -20.74
C ILE A 470 20.88 -8.44 -21.83
N GLU A 471 20.72 -8.84 -23.10
CA GLU A 471 21.27 -8.12 -24.26
C GLU A 471 20.66 -6.73 -24.44
N GLU A 472 19.33 -6.58 -24.36
CA GLU A 472 18.64 -5.28 -24.47
C GLU A 472 18.96 -4.32 -23.31
N LEU A 473 19.33 -4.85 -22.14
CA LEU A 473 19.88 -4.08 -21.02
C LEU A 473 21.36 -3.66 -21.23
N GLY A 474 21.96 -3.98 -22.38
CA GLY A 474 23.29 -3.52 -22.78
C GLY A 474 24.46 -4.36 -22.26
N CYS A 475 24.23 -5.65 -21.95
CA CYS A 475 25.27 -6.59 -21.53
C CYS A 475 25.75 -7.49 -22.69
N GLU A 476 26.96 -8.03 -22.59
CA GLU A 476 27.44 -9.12 -23.45
C GLU A 476 26.90 -10.44 -22.88
N VAL A 477 26.06 -11.16 -23.63
CA VAL A 477 25.48 -12.43 -23.20
C VAL A 477 26.19 -13.62 -23.84
N ILE A 478 26.44 -14.65 -23.03
CA ILE A 478 26.84 -15.98 -23.48
C ILE A 478 25.71 -16.96 -23.14
N PRO A 479 24.93 -17.43 -24.12
CA PRO A 479 23.88 -18.41 -23.88
C PRO A 479 24.47 -19.79 -23.55
N LEU A 480 23.86 -20.46 -22.59
CA LEU A 480 24.13 -21.84 -22.19
C LEU A 480 22.79 -22.58 -22.09
N TYR A 481 22.60 -23.60 -22.92
CA TYR A 481 21.37 -24.40 -22.96
C TYR A 481 20.07 -23.56 -23.10
N CYS A 482 20.12 -22.48 -23.90
CA CYS A 482 19.00 -21.57 -24.11
C CYS A 482 18.00 -22.02 -25.19
N ASP A 483 18.34 -23.03 -26.00
CA ASP A 483 17.38 -23.66 -26.90
C ASP A 483 16.32 -24.42 -26.07
N VAL A 484 15.05 -24.08 -26.24
CA VAL A 484 13.96 -24.67 -25.45
C VAL A 484 13.71 -26.11 -25.89
N ASP A 485 13.95 -27.07 -24.99
CA ASP A 485 13.82 -28.51 -25.24
C ASP A 485 13.21 -29.22 -24.02
N GLY A 486 12.03 -29.81 -24.23
CA GLY A 486 11.21 -30.43 -23.19
C GLY A 486 11.77 -31.76 -22.64
N ASP A 487 12.73 -32.38 -23.32
CA ASP A 487 13.44 -33.57 -22.84
C ASP A 487 14.56 -33.23 -21.83
N PHE A 488 14.95 -31.96 -21.72
CA PHE A 488 16.03 -31.45 -20.85
C PHE A 488 17.37 -32.22 -20.98
N PRO A 489 17.97 -32.30 -22.19
CA PRO A 489 19.03 -33.26 -22.51
C PRO A 489 20.40 -33.01 -21.88
N ASN A 490 20.67 -31.83 -21.32
CA ASN A 490 21.98 -31.45 -20.79
C ASN A 490 22.08 -31.70 -19.27
N HIS A 491 21.40 -30.87 -18.49
CA HIS A 491 21.15 -31.09 -17.07
C HIS A 491 19.72 -30.70 -16.73
N HIS A 492 19.26 -31.10 -15.56
CA HIS A 492 17.92 -30.75 -15.10
C HIS A 492 17.85 -29.24 -14.74
N PRO A 493 16.83 -28.47 -15.19
CA PRO A 493 16.70 -27.04 -14.87
C PRO A 493 16.17 -26.82 -13.45
N ASP A 494 17.04 -27.06 -12.47
CA ASP A 494 16.87 -26.71 -11.05
C ASP A 494 18.16 -26.07 -10.51
N PRO A 495 18.28 -24.72 -10.53
CA PRO A 495 19.45 -24.01 -10.03
C PRO A 495 19.59 -24.07 -8.49
N GLY A 496 18.63 -24.65 -7.76
CA GLY A 496 18.76 -24.94 -6.34
C GLY A 496 19.75 -26.08 -6.04
N LYS A 497 20.10 -26.91 -7.04
CA LYS A 497 21.08 -27.99 -6.91
C LYS A 497 22.45 -27.54 -7.45
N PRO A 498 23.52 -27.48 -6.64
CA PRO A 498 24.86 -27.11 -7.11
C PRO A 498 25.43 -27.98 -8.24
N ALA A 499 24.96 -29.21 -8.40
CA ALA A 499 25.33 -30.10 -9.51
C ALA A 499 24.86 -29.58 -10.88
N ASN A 500 23.72 -28.87 -10.92
CA ASN A 500 23.17 -28.26 -12.13
C ASN A 500 23.79 -26.88 -12.45
N LEU A 501 24.79 -26.44 -11.68
CA LEU A 501 25.49 -25.17 -11.88
C LEU A 501 26.96 -25.36 -12.28
N VAL A 502 27.39 -26.61 -12.52
CA VAL A 502 28.79 -26.93 -12.85
C VAL A 502 29.19 -26.30 -14.19
N ASP A 503 28.39 -26.53 -15.23
CA ASP A 503 28.68 -26.03 -16.58
C ASP A 503 28.65 -24.49 -16.63
N LEU A 504 27.73 -23.85 -15.91
CA LEU A 504 27.72 -22.39 -15.69
C LEU A 504 28.99 -21.91 -14.98
N ILE A 505 29.42 -22.59 -13.89
CA ILE A 505 30.62 -22.25 -13.12
C ILE A 505 31.90 -22.40 -13.97
N GLU A 506 31.95 -23.39 -14.87
CA GLU A 506 33.07 -23.58 -15.79
C GLU A 506 33.05 -22.56 -16.94
N ARG A 507 31.89 -22.32 -17.56
CA ARG A 507 31.73 -21.32 -18.63
C ARG A 507 32.07 -19.91 -18.16
N VAL A 508 31.58 -19.48 -16.98
CA VAL A 508 31.91 -18.16 -16.40
C VAL A 508 33.43 -17.96 -16.26
N LYS A 509 34.16 -19.00 -15.82
CA LYS A 509 35.62 -18.95 -15.68
C LYS A 509 36.35 -18.99 -17.02
N ALA A 510 35.89 -19.80 -17.96
CA ALA A 510 36.52 -19.96 -19.28
C ALA A 510 36.42 -18.69 -20.12
N GLU A 511 35.28 -18.00 -20.05
CA GLU A 511 34.97 -16.81 -20.85
C GLU A 511 35.37 -15.49 -20.17
N GLY A 512 35.80 -15.55 -18.89
CA GLY A 512 36.14 -14.38 -18.07
C GLY A 512 34.93 -13.50 -17.74
N ALA A 513 33.74 -14.08 -17.61
CA ALA A 513 32.50 -13.35 -17.38
C ALA A 513 32.40 -12.75 -15.97
N ASP A 514 31.70 -11.63 -15.81
CA ASP A 514 31.47 -10.97 -14.53
C ASP A 514 30.49 -11.76 -13.64
N LEU A 515 29.52 -12.40 -14.29
CA LEU A 515 28.36 -13.03 -13.65
C LEU A 515 27.90 -14.26 -14.44
N GLY A 516 27.43 -15.27 -13.71
CA GLY A 516 26.62 -16.37 -14.24
C GLY A 516 25.22 -16.32 -13.63
N VAL A 517 24.22 -16.48 -14.48
CA VAL A 517 22.80 -16.54 -14.13
C VAL A 517 22.24 -17.88 -14.60
N ALA A 518 21.48 -18.56 -13.75
CA ALA A 518 20.73 -19.76 -14.13
C ALA A 518 19.24 -19.59 -13.85
N PHE A 519 18.37 -20.04 -14.75
CA PHE A 519 16.93 -20.11 -14.54
C PHE A 519 16.48 -21.54 -14.18
N ASP A 520 15.30 -21.69 -13.59
CA ASP A 520 14.60 -22.97 -13.52
C ASP A 520 13.65 -23.18 -14.71
N GLY A 521 13.10 -24.39 -14.85
CA GLY A 521 12.42 -24.82 -16.08
C GLY A 521 11.26 -23.94 -16.56
N ASP A 522 10.64 -23.18 -15.65
CA ASP A 522 9.54 -22.25 -15.93
C ASP A 522 9.87 -20.76 -15.66
N GLY A 523 11.11 -20.47 -15.26
CA GLY A 523 11.64 -19.12 -15.13
C GLY A 523 11.13 -18.31 -13.94
N ASP A 524 10.62 -18.95 -12.87
CA ASP A 524 10.24 -18.25 -11.62
C ASP A 524 11.36 -18.22 -10.57
N ARG A 525 12.51 -18.86 -10.84
CA ARG A 525 13.69 -18.88 -9.96
C ARG A 525 14.97 -18.45 -10.66
N LEU A 526 15.91 -17.99 -9.83
CA LEU A 526 17.22 -17.50 -10.25
C LEU A 526 18.33 -18.15 -9.40
N GLY A 527 19.24 -18.85 -10.05
CA GLY A 527 20.58 -19.18 -9.54
C GLY A 527 21.58 -18.11 -9.93
N LEU A 528 22.55 -17.83 -9.05
CA LEU A 528 23.54 -16.78 -9.28
C LEU A 528 24.96 -17.25 -8.93
N VAL A 529 25.90 -16.99 -9.83
CA VAL A 529 27.30 -17.42 -9.75
C VAL A 529 28.20 -16.20 -10.01
N THR A 530 29.19 -15.94 -9.16
CA THR A 530 30.18 -14.87 -9.39
C THR A 530 31.18 -15.24 -10.48
N ASN A 531 31.86 -14.24 -11.07
CA ASN A 531 33.07 -14.41 -11.91
C ASN A 531 34.08 -15.49 -11.45
N THR A 532 34.19 -15.70 -10.14
CA THR A 532 35.08 -16.63 -9.45
C THR A 532 34.50 -18.05 -9.33
N GLY A 533 33.28 -18.28 -9.83
CA GLY A 533 32.54 -19.54 -9.74
C GLY A 533 31.91 -19.80 -8.37
N LYS A 534 31.59 -18.77 -7.59
CA LYS A 534 30.95 -18.94 -6.27
C LYS A 534 29.44 -18.74 -6.37
N ILE A 535 28.69 -19.76 -5.99
CA ILE A 535 27.23 -19.70 -5.85
C ILE A 535 26.84 -18.67 -4.78
N ILE A 536 25.88 -17.81 -5.12
CA ILE A 536 25.23 -16.86 -4.22
C ILE A 536 23.81 -17.34 -3.96
N TRP A 537 23.57 -17.82 -2.74
CA TRP A 537 22.25 -18.29 -2.31
C TRP A 537 21.21 -17.16 -2.23
N PRO A 538 19.90 -17.46 -2.39
CA PRO A 538 18.84 -16.43 -2.46
C PRO A 538 18.73 -15.55 -1.22
N ASP A 539 19.06 -16.04 -0.03
CA ASP A 539 19.11 -15.26 1.22
C ASP A 539 20.09 -14.09 1.12
N ARG A 540 21.29 -14.35 0.58
CA ARG A 540 22.36 -13.37 0.41
C ARG A 540 22.11 -12.44 -0.78
N LEU A 541 21.34 -12.90 -1.77
CA LEU A 541 20.85 -12.06 -2.85
C LEU A 541 19.74 -11.10 -2.35
N LEU A 542 18.83 -11.59 -1.50
CA LEU A 542 17.80 -10.77 -0.86
C LEU A 542 18.42 -9.70 0.07
N MET A 543 19.55 -9.96 0.73
CA MET A 543 20.29 -8.92 1.46
C MET A 543 20.76 -7.76 0.55
N LEU A 544 21.09 -8.03 -0.71
CA LEU A 544 21.47 -7.01 -1.68
C LEU A 544 20.25 -6.21 -2.15
N PHE A 545 19.16 -6.90 -2.51
CA PHE A 545 17.90 -6.27 -2.93
C PHE A 545 17.26 -5.45 -1.80
N ALA A 546 17.19 -5.98 -0.58
CA ALA A 546 16.63 -5.30 0.58
C ALA A 546 17.37 -4.00 0.91
N ARG A 547 18.72 -4.00 0.84
CA ARG A 547 19.54 -2.80 1.03
C ARG A 547 19.21 -1.73 -0.02
N ASP A 548 19.01 -2.14 -1.26
CA ASP A 548 18.68 -1.25 -2.37
C ASP A 548 17.25 -0.68 -2.25
N VAL A 549 16.24 -1.55 -2.09
CA VAL A 549 14.82 -1.17 -1.96
C VAL A 549 14.59 -0.26 -0.75
N VAL A 550 15.15 -0.59 0.42
CA VAL A 550 14.97 0.22 1.65
C VAL A 550 15.72 1.56 1.56
N SER A 551 16.75 1.69 0.71
CA SER A 551 17.40 2.99 0.48
C SER A 551 16.49 4.01 -0.22
N ARG A 552 15.54 3.52 -1.05
CA ARG A 552 14.49 4.33 -1.70
C ARG A 552 13.17 4.35 -0.91
N ASN A 553 12.92 3.34 -0.08
CA ASN A 553 11.70 3.16 0.69
C ASN A 553 12.02 2.96 2.20
N PRO A 554 12.40 4.02 2.94
CA PRO A 554 12.81 3.88 4.33
C PRO A 554 11.68 3.34 5.23
N GLY A 555 11.93 2.23 5.92
CA GLY A 555 10.96 1.59 6.79
C GLY A 555 9.99 0.62 6.09
N ALA A 556 10.19 0.30 4.81
CA ALA A 556 9.44 -0.75 4.13
C ALA A 556 9.72 -2.14 4.74
N ASP A 557 8.66 -2.96 4.86
CA ASP A 557 8.77 -4.36 5.26
C ASP A 557 9.43 -5.20 4.16
N ILE A 558 10.31 -6.12 4.56
CA ILE A 558 10.95 -7.10 3.68
C ILE A 558 10.52 -8.50 4.12
N LEU A 559 9.80 -9.19 3.24
CA LEU A 559 9.34 -10.57 3.46
C LEU A 559 10.44 -11.57 3.08
N TYR A 560 10.57 -12.61 3.90
CA TYR A 560 11.42 -13.79 3.71
C TYR A 560 10.81 -14.95 4.49
N ASP A 561 11.13 -16.20 4.14
CA ASP A 561 10.52 -17.37 4.78
C ASP A 561 11.29 -17.83 6.05
N VAL A 562 11.49 -19.13 6.24
CA VAL A 562 12.11 -19.72 7.44
C VAL A 562 13.27 -20.68 7.14
N LYS A 563 13.56 -20.93 5.86
CA LYS A 563 14.63 -21.80 5.38
C LYS A 563 15.91 -21.02 5.08
#